data_AF-A0A5J4L0V4-F1
#
_entry.id   AF-A0A5J4L0V4-F1
#
_cell.length_a   1.000
_cell.length_b   1.000
_cell.length_c   1.000
_cell.angle_alpha   90.00
_cell.angle_beta   90.00
_cell.angle_gamma   90.00
#
_symmetry.space_group_name_H-M   'P 1'
#
loop_
_entity.id
_entity.type
_entity.pdbx_description
1 polymer ?
#
loop_
_entity_poly.entity_id
_entity_poly.type
_entity_poly.pdbx_seq_one_letter_code
_entity_poly.pdbx_strand_id
1 'polypeptide(L)'
;MQSTNQLMQRKRPLGVILCTVWMGFWGLTICFILVALVLAWSHGAPVQFNVVADVLGLAHLPIAWGVWKLKSWAYGATLVLQGAMFLYCIIQLASAPASALTTSLQNVIIMPVLIMGYLLVKRNVYAAFYSPKSLYE
;
A
#
# COMPACT_ATOMS: atom_id res chain seq x y z
N MET A 1 33.51 -1.61 31.12
CA MET A 1 32.58 -0.52 30.79
C MET A 1 31.88 -0.88 29.49
N GLN A 2 30.77 -1.62 29.58
CA GLN A 2 30.01 -2.10 28.43
C GLN A 2 28.98 -1.04 28.03
N SER A 3 28.92 -0.79 26.73
CA SER A 3 28.14 0.23 26.06
C SER A 3 26.66 0.23 26.44
N THR A 4 26.23 1.32 27.06
CA THR A 4 24.86 1.87 27.10
C THR A 4 24.35 2.27 25.70
N ASN A 5 24.73 1.52 24.65
CA ASN A 5 24.14 1.56 23.32
C ASN A 5 22.97 0.57 23.22
N GLN A 6 22.18 0.46 24.29
CA GLN A 6 20.81 -0.03 24.17
C GLN A 6 19.99 1.14 23.61
N LEU A 7 20.30 1.48 22.35
CA LEU A 7 19.40 2.19 21.45
C LEU A 7 18.05 1.54 21.66
N MET A 8 17.11 2.25 22.30
CA MET A 8 15.71 1.87 22.34
C MET A 8 15.26 1.77 20.88
N GLN A 9 15.44 0.59 20.31
CA GLN A 9 15.07 0.24 18.97
C GLN A 9 13.55 0.26 19.02
N ARG A 10 12.96 1.42 18.66
CA ARG A 10 11.50 1.64 18.62
C ARG A 10 10.89 0.40 17.98
N LYS A 11 10.28 -0.46 18.80
CA LYS A 11 9.78 -1.76 18.35
C LYS A 11 8.63 -1.43 17.41
N ARG A 12 8.90 -1.51 16.11
CA ARG A 12 7.92 -1.14 15.08
C ARG A 12 6.71 -2.05 15.28
N PRO A 13 5.50 -1.51 15.42
CA PRO A 13 4.32 -2.33 15.60
C PRO A 13 4.22 -3.28 14.40
N LEU A 14 4.03 -4.58 14.66
CA LEU A 14 4.06 -5.63 13.64
C LEU A 14 3.13 -5.33 12.45
N GLY A 15 1.99 -4.66 12.70
CA GLY A 15 1.06 -4.27 11.64
C GLY A 15 1.60 -3.23 10.65
N VAL A 16 2.49 -2.33 11.07
CA VAL A 16 3.13 -1.34 10.17
C VAL A 16 4.15 -2.02 9.25
N ILE A 17 4.88 -3.00 9.79
CA ILE A 17 5.78 -3.83 8.98
C ILE A 17 4.97 -4.63 7.95
N LEU A 18 3.89 -5.29 8.39
CA LEU A 18 3.03 -6.07 7.51
C LEU A 18 2.42 -5.21 6.40
N CYS A 19 1.89 -4.02 6.73
CA CYS A 19 1.38 -3.08 5.73
C CYS A 19 2.45 -2.66 4.73
N THR A 20 3.66 -2.36 5.21
CA THR A 20 4.76 -1.95 4.33
C THR A 20 5.14 -3.05 3.35
N VAL A 21 5.32 -4.28 3.85
CA VAL A 21 5.69 -5.43 3.02
C VAL A 21 4.60 -5.72 1.99
N TRP A 22 3.34 -5.68 2.42
CA TRP A 22 2.20 -5.91 1.54
C TRP A 22 2.08 -4.84 0.44
N MET A 23 2.13 -3.56 0.82
CA MET A 23 2.08 -2.46 -0.15
C MET A 23 3.29 -2.48 -1.10
N GLY A 24 4.47 -2.81 -0.58
CA GLY A 24 5.68 -2.96 -1.40
C GLY A 24 5.54 -4.10 -2.42
N PHE A 25 4.99 -5.25 -2.01
CA PHE A 25 4.72 -6.37 -2.90
C PHE A 25 3.76 -5.98 -4.03
N TRP A 26 2.64 -5.30 -3.72
CA TRP A 26 1.68 -4.83 -4.71
C TRP A 26 2.25 -3.77 -5.68
N GLY A 27 3.04 -2.83 -5.16
CA GLY A 27 3.70 -1.85 -6.01
C GLY A 27 4.70 -2.49 -6.97
N LEU A 28 5.43 -3.52 -6.51
CA LEU A 28 6.37 -4.27 -7.34
C LEU A 28 5.68 -5.11 -8.42
N THR A 29 4.59 -5.80 -8.10
CA THR A 29 3.87 -6.60 -9.10
C THR A 29 3.35 -5.72 -10.23
N ILE A 30 2.83 -4.52 -9.93
CA ILE A 30 2.43 -3.54 -10.94
C ILE A 30 3.61 -3.09 -11.80
N CYS A 31 4.79 -2.87 -11.22
CA CYS A 31 5.99 -2.55 -12.01
C CYS A 31 6.33 -3.67 -13.00
N PHE A 32 6.29 -4.94 -12.57
CA PHE A 32 6.51 -6.07 -13.47
C PHE A 32 5.47 -6.17 -14.58
N ILE A 33 4.19 -5.94 -14.26
CA ILE A 33 3.11 -5.92 -15.25
C ILE A 33 3.35 -4.81 -16.27
N LEU A 34 3.69 -3.60 -15.84
CA LEU A 34 3.97 -2.48 -16.74
C LEU A 34 5.17 -2.77 -17.64
N VAL A 35 6.25 -3.34 -17.10
CA VAL A 35 7.40 -3.76 -17.91
C VAL A 35 6.99 -4.80 -18.95
N ALA A 36 6.20 -5.81 -18.56
CA ALA A 36 5.70 -6.83 -19.48
C ALA A 36 4.79 -6.24 -20.58
N LEU A 37 3.93 -5.27 -20.23
CA LEU A 37 3.06 -4.58 -21.17
C LEU A 37 3.86 -3.73 -22.18
N VAL A 38 4.89 -3.01 -21.71
CA VAL A 38 5.78 -2.22 -22.58
C VAL A 38 6.56 -3.13 -23.52
N LEU A 39 7.03 -4.28 -23.04
CA LEU A 39 7.69 -5.28 -23.88
C LEU A 39 6.73 -5.92 -24.89
N ALA A 40 5.49 -6.21 -24.51
CA ALA A 40 4.49 -6.73 -25.44
C ALA A 40 4.16 -5.69 -26.53
N TRP A 41 4.01 -4.42 -26.14
CA TRP A 41 3.82 -3.31 -27.05
C TRP A 41 4.96 -3.18 -28.06
N SER A 42 6.22 -3.29 -27.61
CA SER A 42 7.39 -3.16 -28.48
C SER A 42 7.48 -4.29 -29.52
N HIS A 43 6.81 -5.42 -29.29
CA HIS A 43 6.72 -6.53 -30.24
C HIS A 43 5.42 -6.50 -31.09
N GLY A 44 4.65 -5.41 -31.04
CA GLY A 44 3.45 -5.22 -31.87
C GLY A 44 2.19 -5.89 -31.34
N ALA A 45 2.20 -6.40 -30.10
CA ALA A 45 0.99 -6.94 -29.49
C ALA A 45 0.00 -5.81 -29.13
N PRO A 46 -1.31 -6.00 -29.32
CA PRO A 46 -2.30 -5.07 -28.81
C PRO A 46 -2.30 -5.12 -27.28
N VAL A 47 -1.98 -4.00 -26.65
CA VAL A 47 -2.01 -3.83 -25.20
C VAL A 47 -2.92 -2.69 -24.79
N GLN A 48 -3.62 -2.91 -23.69
CA GLN A 48 -4.50 -1.92 -23.08
C GLN A 48 -3.89 -1.50 -21.73
N PHE A 49 -3.58 -0.21 -21.61
CA PHE A 49 -3.12 0.36 -20.35
C PHE A 49 -4.33 0.80 -19.52
N ASN A 50 -4.34 0.43 -18.24
CA ASN A 50 -5.34 0.89 -17.31
C ASN A 50 -4.74 1.98 -16.45
N VAL A 51 -4.65 3.18 -17.03
CA VAL A 51 -3.94 4.32 -16.43
C VAL A 51 -4.35 4.57 -14.98
N VAL A 52 -5.63 4.41 -14.65
CA VAL A 52 -6.12 4.60 -13.27
C VAL A 52 -5.57 3.53 -12.33
N ALA A 53 -5.70 2.26 -12.70
CA ALA A 53 -5.18 1.16 -11.89
C ALA A 53 -3.65 1.19 -11.78
N ASP A 54 -2.96 1.52 -12.88
CA ASP A 54 -1.51 1.59 -12.96
C ASP A 54 -0.96 2.71 -12.06
N VAL A 55 -1.57 3.90 -12.08
CA VAL A 55 -1.19 5.02 -11.22
C VAL A 55 -1.45 4.70 -9.75
N LEU A 56 -2.60 4.11 -9.41
CA LEU A 56 -2.91 3.70 -8.03
C LEU A 56 -1.96 2.59 -7.56
N GLY A 57 -1.61 1.65 -8.42
CA GLY A 57 -0.64 0.59 -8.16
C GLY A 57 0.77 1.14 -7.89
N LEU A 58 1.24 2.05 -8.75
CA LEU A 58 2.55 2.70 -8.57
C LEU A 58 2.62 3.55 -7.31
N ALA A 59 1.52 4.21 -6.92
CA ALA A 59 1.45 5.00 -5.69
C ALA A 59 1.68 4.17 -4.41
N HIS A 60 1.54 2.84 -4.46
CA HIS A 60 1.85 1.97 -3.33
C HIS A 60 3.34 1.98 -2.95
N LEU A 61 4.25 2.15 -3.91
CA LEU A 61 5.70 2.17 -3.64
C LEU A 61 6.17 3.36 -2.79
N PRO A 62 5.88 4.63 -3.14
CA PRO A 62 6.27 5.77 -2.32
C PRO A 62 5.56 5.75 -0.96
N ILE A 63 4.33 5.23 -0.88
CA ILE A 63 3.59 5.11 0.38
C ILE A 63 4.21 4.02 1.26
N ALA A 64 4.56 2.85 0.71
CA ALA A 64 5.27 1.81 1.45
C ALA A 64 6.59 2.34 2.03
N TRP A 65 7.34 3.14 1.27
CA TRP A 65 8.52 3.83 1.78
C TRP A 65 8.20 4.82 2.91
N GLY A 66 7.12 5.60 2.77
CA GLY A 66 6.62 6.50 3.80
C GLY A 66 6.25 5.78 5.10
N VAL A 67 5.58 4.62 4.99
CA VAL A 67 5.19 3.76 6.12
C VAL A 67 6.43 3.13 6.75
N TRP A 68 7.40 2.66 5.96
CA TRP A 68 8.68 2.14 6.46
C TRP A 68 9.46 3.16 7.30
N LYS A 69 9.44 4.43 6.86
CA LYS A 69 10.09 5.54 7.55
C LYS A 69 9.23 6.17 8.66
N LEU A 70 8.05 5.61 8.94
CA LEU A 70 7.13 6.09 9.98
C LEU A 70 6.81 7.60 9.85
N LYS A 71 6.69 8.11 8.62
CA LYS A 71 6.36 9.53 8.41
C LYS A 71 4.86 9.75 8.68
N SER A 72 4.50 10.87 9.33
CA SER A 72 3.12 11.21 9.69
C SER A 72 2.18 11.29 8.49
N TRP A 73 2.66 11.72 7.31
CA TRP A 73 1.87 11.75 6.08
C TRP A 73 1.51 10.36 5.54
N ALA A 74 2.28 9.32 5.87
CA ALA A 74 2.10 7.99 5.32
C ALA A 74 0.80 7.33 5.80
N TYR A 75 0.34 7.68 7.01
CA TYR A 75 -0.94 7.22 7.54
C TYR A 75 -2.12 7.75 6.70
N GLY A 76 -2.14 9.07 6.46
CA GLY A 76 -3.17 9.70 5.63
C GLY A 76 -3.12 9.23 4.18
N ALA A 77 -1.94 9.11 3.61
CA ALA A 77 -1.77 8.62 2.24
C ALA A 77 -2.24 7.16 2.08
N THR A 78 -1.95 6.30 3.06
CA THR A 78 -2.45 4.91 3.05
C THR A 78 -3.97 4.87 3.11
N LEU A 79 -4.60 5.68 3.97
CA LEU A 79 -6.06 5.75 4.07
C LEU A 79 -6.71 6.23 2.76
N VAL A 80 -6.19 7.32 2.18
CA VAL A 80 -6.72 7.88 0.92
C VAL A 80 -6.55 6.87 -0.22
N LEU A 81 -5.38 6.23 -0.32
CA LEU A 81 -5.10 5.25 -1.36
C LEU A 81 -6.02 4.02 -1.25
N GLN A 82 -6.18 3.47 -0.04
CA GLN A 82 -7.07 2.33 0.17
C GLN A 82 -8.54 2.69 -0.08
N GLY A 83 -8.96 3.90 0.31
CA GLY A 83 -10.29 4.41 -0.02
C GLY A 83 -10.52 4.57 -1.53
N ALA A 84 -9.54 5.11 -2.26
CA ALA A 84 -9.60 5.24 -3.71
C ALA A 84 -9.65 3.87 -4.41
N MET A 85 -8.85 2.90 -3.97
CA MET A 85 -8.90 1.54 -4.49
C MET A 85 -10.24 0.86 -4.20
N PHE A 86 -10.77 1.02 -3.00
CA PHE A 86 -12.08 0.49 -2.65
C PHE A 86 -13.19 1.05 -3.55
N LEU A 87 -13.19 2.37 -3.77
CA LEU A 87 -14.16 3.00 -4.67
C LEU A 87 -13.99 2.54 -6.12
N TYR A 88 -12.74 2.43 -6.58
CA TYR A 88 -12.42 1.92 -7.91
C TYR A 88 -12.92 0.47 -8.09
N CYS A 89 -12.77 -0.39 -7.09
CA CYS A 89 -13.32 -1.73 -7.09
C CYS A 89 -14.85 -1.74 -7.15
N ILE A 90 -15.54 -0.84 -6.44
CA ILE A 90 -17.01 -0.73 -6.51
C ILE A 90 -17.47 -0.34 -7.92
N ILE A 91 -16.81 0.65 -8.53
CA ILE A 91 -17.15 1.11 -9.88
C ILE A 91 -16.93 -0.01 -10.90
N GLN A 92 -15.82 -0.75 -10.78
CA GLN A 92 -15.55 -1.90 -11.63
C GLN A 92 -16.57 -3.01 -11.41
N LEU A 93 -16.97 -3.27 -10.17
CA LEU A 93 -18.01 -4.24 -9.86
C LEU A 93 -19.36 -3.89 -10.51
N ALA A 94 -19.70 -2.60 -10.53
CA ALA A 94 -20.92 -2.11 -11.17
C ALA A 94 -20.86 -2.14 -12.71
N SER A 95 -19.66 -2.13 -13.29
CA SER A 95 -19.44 -1.99 -14.74
C SER A 95 -18.98 -3.27 -15.43
N ALA A 96 -18.59 -4.31 -14.67
CA ALA A 96 -17.95 -5.51 -15.22
C ALA A 96 -18.93 -6.63 -15.60
N PRO A 97 -18.68 -7.35 -16.70
CA PRO A 97 -19.35 -8.62 -16.99
C PRO A 97 -18.93 -9.71 -15.98
N ALA A 98 -19.83 -10.65 -15.69
CA ALA A 98 -19.71 -11.60 -14.58
C ALA A 98 -18.43 -12.47 -14.56
N SER A 99 -17.72 -12.60 -15.68
CA SER A 99 -16.49 -13.39 -15.79
C SER A 99 -15.23 -12.72 -15.21
N ALA A 100 -15.25 -11.41 -14.95
CA ALA A 100 -14.12 -10.68 -14.34
C ALA A 100 -14.19 -10.58 -12.80
N LEU A 101 -15.24 -11.15 -12.20
CA LEU A 101 -15.55 -11.06 -10.77
C LEU A 101 -14.54 -11.80 -9.89
N THR A 102 -14.03 -12.95 -10.33
CA THR A 102 -13.24 -13.85 -9.45
C THR A 102 -11.83 -13.34 -9.19
N THR A 103 -11.17 -12.71 -10.18
CA THR A 103 -9.81 -12.16 -10.01
C THR A 103 -9.81 -10.82 -9.27
N SER A 104 -10.88 -10.03 -9.41
CA SER A 104 -11.01 -8.68 -8.81
C SER A 104 -11.47 -8.70 -7.35
N LEU A 105 -12.34 -9.64 -6.97
CA LEU A 105 -12.93 -9.68 -5.62
C LEU A 105 -11.97 -10.23 -4.56
N GLN A 106 -11.15 -11.23 -4.89
CA GLN A 106 -10.43 -12.00 -3.87
C GLN A 106 -9.10 -11.35 -3.42
N ASN A 107 -8.41 -10.64 -4.31
CA ASN A 107 -7.11 -10.02 -4.01
C ASN A 107 -7.18 -8.50 -3.74
N VAL A 108 -8.22 -7.81 -4.20
CA VAL A 108 -8.24 -6.33 -4.21
C VAL A 108 -9.18 -5.73 -3.15
N ILE A 109 -10.22 -6.43 -2.66
CA ILE A 109 -11.19 -5.83 -1.73
C ILE A 109 -10.94 -6.21 -0.27
N ILE A 110 -10.62 -7.48 0.01
CA ILE A 110 -10.50 -7.99 1.39
C ILE A 110 -9.33 -7.34 2.13
N MET A 111 -8.20 -7.15 1.45
CA MET A 111 -6.97 -6.66 2.07
C MET A 111 -6.98 -5.15 2.40
N PRO A 112 -7.46 -4.24 1.53
CA PRO A 112 -7.64 -2.83 1.89
C PRO A 112 -8.53 -2.64 3.11
N VAL A 113 -9.62 -3.42 3.21
CA VAL A 113 -10.56 -3.36 4.33
C VAL A 113 -9.90 -3.85 5.62
N LEU A 114 -9.09 -4.91 5.57
CA LEU A 114 -8.31 -5.37 6.73
C LEU A 114 -7.24 -4.34 7.14
N ILE A 115 -6.57 -3.69 6.19
CA ILE A 115 -5.56 -2.67 6.46
C ILE A 115 -6.19 -1.39 7.03
N MET A 116 -7.29 -0.90 6.44
CA MET A 116 -8.04 0.24 6.97
C MET A 116 -8.62 -0.09 8.35
N GLY A 117 -9.25 -1.25 8.50
CA GLY A 117 -9.78 -1.73 9.77
C GLY A 117 -8.69 -1.78 10.85
N TYR A 118 -7.52 -2.31 10.53
CA TYR A 118 -6.40 -2.35 11.47
C TYR A 118 -5.85 -0.95 11.81
N LEU A 119 -5.70 -0.07 10.82
CA LEU A 119 -5.21 1.30 10.99
C LEU A 119 -6.19 2.20 11.76
N LEU A 120 -7.49 1.94 11.67
CA LEU A 120 -8.54 2.69 12.35
C LEU A 120 -8.85 2.14 13.76
N VAL A 121 -8.85 0.82 13.94
CA VAL A 121 -9.23 0.18 15.22
C VAL A 121 -8.12 0.30 16.28
N LYS A 122 -6.83 0.27 15.91
CA LYS A 122 -5.74 0.42 16.89
C LYS A 122 -5.24 1.86 16.99
N ARG A 123 -5.76 2.56 18.00
CA ARG A 123 -5.31 3.91 18.46
C ARG A 123 -3.79 3.99 18.71
N ASN A 124 -3.14 2.87 19.05
CA ASN A 124 -1.69 2.77 19.24
C ASN A 124 -0.87 2.99 17.95
N VAL A 125 -1.44 2.77 16.76
CA VAL A 125 -0.74 2.99 15.49
C VAL A 125 -0.64 4.49 15.18
N TYR A 126 -1.73 5.23 15.42
CA TYR A 126 -1.72 6.70 15.31
C TYR A 126 -0.65 7.33 16.22
N ALA A 127 -0.55 6.86 17.46
CA ALA A 127 0.47 7.32 18.42
C ALA A 127 1.91 7.06 17.94
N ALA A 128 2.16 5.98 17.20
CA ALA A 128 3.50 5.68 16.65
C ALA A 128 3.92 6.64 15.53
N PHE A 129 2.95 7.13 14.73
CA PHE A 129 3.17 8.10 13.65
C PHE A 129 3.22 9.56 14.14
N TYR A 130 2.58 9.88 15.27
CA TYR A 130 2.50 11.23 15.84
C TYR A 130 3.39 11.46 17.06
N SER A 131 4.07 10.44 17.60
CA SER A 131 4.97 10.61 18.74
C SER A 131 6.16 11.48 18.32
N PRO A 132 6.27 12.70 18.90
CA PRO A 132 7.24 13.71 18.46
C PRO A 132 8.67 13.22 18.65
N LYS A 133 9.53 13.54 17.68
CA LYS A 133 10.98 13.31 17.74
C LYS A 133 11.70 14.14 18.82
N SER A 134 11.02 15.05 19.50
CA SER A 134 11.62 16.18 20.22
C SER A 134 11.97 15.92 21.69
N LEU A 135 12.30 14.69 22.10
CA LEU A 135 12.73 14.42 23.47
C LEU A 135 14.20 14.02 23.60
N TYR A 136 14.95 13.98 22.50
CA TYR A 136 16.34 13.50 22.51
C TYR A 136 17.23 14.19 21.44
N GLU A 137 17.03 15.49 21.21
CA GLU A 137 18.13 16.35 20.76
C GLU A 137 18.71 17.06 22.00
#